data_AF-A0A9Q3YTD6-F1
#
_entry.id   AF-A0A9Q3YTD6-F1
#
_cell.length_a   1.000
_cell.length_b   1.000
_cell.length_c   1.000
_cell.angle_alpha   90.00
_cell.angle_beta   90.00
_cell.angle_gamma   90.00
#
_symmetry.space_group_name_H-M   'P 1'
#
loop_
_entity.id
_entity.type
_entity.pdbx_description
1 polymer ?
#
loop_
_entity_poly.entity_id
_entity_poly.type
_entity_poly.pdbx_seq_one_letter_code
_entity_poly.pdbx_strand_id
1 'polypeptide(L)'
;MRKFGSYLPFYSDTPNKMMRHKNILIILLCSLTLISCGQTETKERIDENTMNKQVEKKYKKVISDPTNKLTDKVENLEIEYSIWGCACPQWIKSKDLKANDTTVKFIDKHFYIEPADSTLKIPIYFQPYRHKVKVTGQFYEREDYPKGTIEMEEPMPKAKVFRYTKIETIDNPNFKPDSKVETLTLIYNTISCTCAQWSETRFSNDTDNKTNYWLEPANDKLIKADTLFNGENLPVIIKVTGQVITENGFPKRELVKVGQDEAGKVFRYTKIEVIQNGQKKNGR
;
A
#
# COMPACT_ATOMS: atom_id res chain seq x y z
N MET A 1 -24.07 34.57 8.98
CA MET A 1 -22.78 34.89 9.62
C MET A 1 -22.39 33.77 10.59
N ARG A 2 -21.45 32.91 10.19
CA ARG A 2 -20.61 32.06 11.06
C ARG A 2 -19.46 31.56 10.17
N LYS A 3 -18.28 32.13 10.37
CA LYS A 3 -17.03 31.73 9.70
C LYS A 3 -16.53 30.47 10.40
N PHE A 4 -16.22 29.41 9.64
CA PHE A 4 -15.40 28.32 10.14
C PHE A 4 -14.14 28.20 9.29
N GLY A 5 -13.03 28.11 10.02
CA GLY A 5 -11.68 28.37 9.58
C GLY A 5 -11.06 27.24 8.77
N SER A 6 -10.24 27.67 7.84
CA SER A 6 -9.23 26.91 7.11
C SER A 6 -8.12 26.41 8.05
N TYR A 7 -7.78 25.12 7.97
CA TYR A 7 -6.53 24.60 8.52
C TYR A 7 -5.49 24.51 7.40
N LEU A 8 -4.43 25.32 7.53
CA LEU A 8 -3.14 25.16 6.88
C LEU A 8 -2.14 24.67 7.94
N PRO A 9 -1.21 23.75 7.63
CA PRO A 9 -0.13 23.43 8.55
C PRO A 9 1.04 24.41 8.37
N PHE A 10 1.41 25.09 9.45
CA PHE A 10 2.65 25.85 9.57
C PHE A 10 3.77 24.95 10.13
N TYR A 11 4.88 24.91 9.42
CA TYR A 11 6.18 24.43 9.92
C TYR A 11 6.88 25.60 10.63
N SER A 12 7.47 25.36 11.80
CA SER A 12 8.52 26.24 12.34
C SER A 12 9.50 25.47 13.21
N ASP A 13 10.77 25.67 12.90
CA ASP A 13 11.97 25.10 13.51
C ASP A 13 12.23 25.51 14.97
N THR A 14 13.08 24.68 15.59
CA THR A 14 13.60 24.66 16.98
C THR A 14 14.38 25.93 17.43
N PRO A 15 14.75 26.07 18.73
CA PRO A 15 15.97 25.42 19.22
C PRO A 15 15.92 24.83 20.65
N ASN A 16 16.78 23.83 20.82
CA ASN A 16 17.17 23.15 22.06
C ASN A 16 17.47 24.10 23.24
N LYS A 17 16.91 23.78 24.41
CA LYS A 17 17.39 24.28 25.71
C LYS A 17 17.75 23.11 26.62
N MET A 18 19.05 22.92 26.79
CA MET A 18 19.68 22.07 27.80
C MET A 18 19.15 22.40 29.20
N MET A 19 18.67 21.40 29.93
CA MET A 19 18.66 21.43 31.41
C MET A 19 19.22 20.11 31.96
N ARG A 20 20.43 20.23 32.53
CA ARG A 20 20.94 19.36 33.60
C ARG A 20 19.96 19.41 34.77
N HIS A 21 19.67 18.28 35.43
CA HIS A 21 19.51 18.14 36.90
C HIS A 21 19.45 16.62 37.22
N LYS A 22 20.49 16.08 37.86
CA LYS A 22 20.65 15.83 39.31
C LYS A 22 20.11 14.45 39.72
N ASN A 23 21.07 13.59 40.09
CA ASN A 23 20.89 12.31 40.77
C ASN A 23 19.94 12.42 41.96
N ILE A 24 18.91 11.56 42.00
CA ILE A 24 18.19 11.24 43.23
C ILE A 24 18.07 9.72 43.31
N LEU A 25 18.84 9.18 44.26
CA LEU A 25 18.82 7.82 44.75
C LEU A 25 17.51 7.63 45.54
N ILE A 26 16.63 6.72 45.10
CA ILE A 26 15.45 6.32 45.88
C ILE A 26 15.66 4.88 46.37
N ILE A 27 15.70 4.79 47.69
CA ILE A 27 15.85 3.60 48.51
C ILE A 27 14.60 2.73 48.36
N LEU A 28 14.79 1.48 47.93
CA LEU A 28 13.76 0.47 47.80
C LEU A 28 13.81 -0.45 49.03
N LEU A 29 12.91 -0.23 49.99
CA LEU A 29 12.68 -1.15 51.11
C LEU A 29 11.26 -0.95 51.63
N CYS A 30 10.37 -1.91 51.34
CA CYS A 30 9.17 -2.17 52.14
C CYS A 30 8.60 -3.55 51.82
N SER A 31 9.03 -4.51 52.64
CA SER A 31 8.24 -5.56 53.30
C SER A 31 7.02 -6.16 52.57
N LEU A 32 7.18 -7.45 52.28
CA LEU A 32 6.15 -8.47 52.11
C LEU A 32 5.15 -8.46 53.28
N THR A 33 3.86 -8.34 52.98
CA THR A 33 2.78 -8.92 53.79
C THR A 33 1.83 -9.68 52.87
N LEU A 34 1.77 -10.99 53.10
CA LEU A 34 0.81 -11.93 52.54
C LEU A 34 -0.54 -11.69 53.22
N ILE A 35 -1.54 -11.23 52.47
CA ILE A 35 -2.94 -11.38 52.86
C ILE A 35 -3.66 -12.08 51.71
N SER A 36 -3.92 -13.37 51.96
CA SER A 36 -4.83 -14.22 51.21
C SER A 36 -6.27 -13.71 51.41
N CYS A 37 -6.84 -13.11 50.37
CA CYS A 37 -8.29 -13.01 50.22
C CYS A 37 -8.72 -14.00 49.13
N GLY A 38 -9.40 -15.06 49.56
CA GLY A 38 -10.07 -15.98 48.66
C GLY A 38 -11.16 -15.24 47.89
N GLN A 39 -11.02 -15.20 46.57
CA GLN A 39 -12.13 -14.98 45.65
C GLN A 39 -12.48 -16.32 45.02
N THR A 40 -13.71 -16.74 45.29
CA THR A 40 -14.36 -17.88 44.67
C THR A 40 -14.44 -17.64 43.17
N GLU A 41 -13.63 -18.34 42.38
CA GLU A 41 -13.78 -18.40 40.93
C GLU A 41 -15.04 -19.21 40.60
N THR A 42 -16.15 -18.53 40.32
CA THR A 42 -17.24 -19.14 39.55
C THR A 42 -16.79 -19.17 38.08
N LYS A 43 -16.17 -20.28 37.68
CA LYS A 43 -15.92 -20.61 36.27
C LYS A 43 -17.26 -20.89 35.58
N GLU A 44 -17.90 -19.87 35.03
CA GLU A 44 -18.81 -20.08 33.90
C GLU A 44 -17.94 -20.47 32.70
N ARG A 45 -17.99 -21.74 32.30
CA ARG A 45 -17.53 -22.17 30.98
C ARG A 45 -18.46 -21.56 29.94
N ILE A 46 -18.12 -20.36 29.46
CA ILE A 46 -18.64 -19.86 28.20
C ILE A 46 -17.89 -20.60 27.10
N ASP A 47 -18.60 -21.46 26.38
CA ASP A 47 -18.12 -22.15 25.19
C ASP A 47 -17.66 -21.11 24.14
N GLU A 48 -16.36 -20.91 23.98
CA GLU A 48 -15.74 -20.09 22.90
C GLU A 48 -16.24 -20.53 21.51
N ASN A 49 -16.59 -21.81 21.37
CA ASN A 49 -17.18 -22.36 20.15
C ASN A 49 -18.59 -21.83 19.86
N THR A 50 -19.32 -21.29 20.83
CA THR A 50 -20.67 -20.73 20.63
C THR A 50 -20.63 -19.24 20.27
N MET A 51 -19.68 -18.47 20.81
CA MET A 51 -19.47 -17.07 20.41
C MET A 51 -18.95 -16.96 18.97
N ASN A 52 -17.99 -17.79 18.56
CA ASN A 52 -17.47 -17.76 17.19
C ASN A 52 -18.53 -18.19 16.16
N LYS A 53 -19.43 -19.12 16.51
CA LYS A 53 -20.50 -19.61 15.62
C LYS A 53 -21.67 -18.62 15.48
N GLN A 54 -21.86 -17.70 16.43
CA GLN A 54 -22.89 -16.65 16.36
C GLN A 54 -22.42 -15.43 15.55
N VAL A 55 -21.13 -15.06 15.62
CA VAL A 55 -20.58 -13.96 14.81
C VAL A 55 -20.58 -14.29 13.32
N GLU A 56 -20.30 -15.54 12.94
CA GLU A 56 -20.30 -16.00 11.53
C GLU A 56 -21.68 -16.01 10.85
N LYS A 57 -22.78 -15.85 11.60
CA LYS A 57 -24.14 -15.96 11.05
C LYS A 57 -24.82 -14.65 10.71
N LYS A 58 -24.30 -13.48 11.13
CA LYS A 58 -25.08 -12.24 11.06
C LYS A 58 -25.08 -11.58 9.67
N TYR A 59 -24.06 -11.81 8.85
CA TYR A 59 -23.85 -11.06 7.61
C TYR A 59 -23.64 -11.99 6.41
N LYS A 60 -24.75 -12.47 5.83
CA LYS A 60 -24.75 -13.30 4.60
C LYS A 60 -25.64 -12.76 3.49
N LYS A 61 -26.26 -11.61 3.70
CA LYS A 61 -27.19 -11.02 2.73
C LYS A 61 -26.42 -10.26 1.66
N VAL A 62 -26.55 -10.69 0.41
CA VAL A 62 -26.08 -9.92 -0.75
C VAL A 62 -27.02 -8.72 -0.92
N ILE A 63 -26.45 -7.51 -0.98
CA ILE A 63 -27.23 -6.26 -1.04
C ILE A 63 -27.24 -5.61 -2.42
N SER A 64 -26.41 -6.10 -3.36
CA SER A 64 -26.43 -5.67 -4.76
C SER A 64 -27.66 -6.22 -5.50
N ASP A 65 -28.31 -5.39 -6.29
CA ASP A 65 -29.43 -5.74 -7.16
C ASP A 65 -28.93 -6.46 -8.42
N PRO A 66 -29.20 -7.77 -8.59
CA PRO A 66 -28.74 -8.53 -9.74
C PRO A 66 -29.41 -8.11 -11.05
N THR A 67 -30.48 -7.32 -11.00
CA THR A 67 -31.24 -6.85 -12.17
C THR A 67 -30.74 -5.53 -12.74
N ASN A 68 -29.77 -4.89 -12.09
CA ASN A 68 -29.18 -3.64 -12.57
C ASN A 68 -28.39 -3.90 -13.87
N LYS A 69 -28.64 -3.08 -14.89
CA LYS A 69 -28.07 -3.24 -16.24
C LYS A 69 -26.97 -2.23 -16.48
N LEU A 70 -26.03 -2.58 -17.36
CA LEU A 70 -25.04 -1.63 -17.85
C LEU A 70 -25.71 -0.68 -18.84
N THR A 71 -25.30 0.58 -18.78
CA THR A 71 -25.61 1.56 -19.82
C THR A 71 -24.93 1.18 -21.15
N ASP A 72 -25.51 1.58 -22.28
CA ASP A 72 -24.92 1.33 -23.61
C ASP A 72 -23.63 2.13 -23.87
N LYS A 73 -23.35 3.12 -23.02
CA LYS A 73 -22.23 4.04 -23.19
C LYS A 73 -20.96 3.49 -22.55
N VAL A 74 -20.01 3.12 -23.40
CA VAL A 74 -18.63 2.83 -22.97
C VAL A 74 -17.88 4.13 -22.70
N GLU A 75 -17.28 4.26 -21.52
CA GLU A 75 -16.43 5.38 -21.12
C GLU A 75 -14.99 4.93 -20.88
N ASN A 76 -14.06 5.86 -21.12
CA ASN A 76 -12.66 5.76 -20.72
C ASN A 76 -12.41 6.79 -19.62
N LEU A 77 -12.06 6.33 -18.42
CA LEU A 77 -11.90 7.19 -17.24
C LEU A 77 -10.47 7.11 -16.72
N GLU A 78 -9.88 8.26 -16.40
CA GLU A 78 -8.76 8.34 -15.46
C GLU A 78 -9.34 8.61 -14.08
N ILE A 79 -9.05 7.72 -13.13
CA ILE A 79 -9.65 7.70 -11.79
C ILE A 79 -8.57 7.60 -10.71
N GLU A 80 -8.90 8.16 -9.54
CA GLU A 80 -8.05 8.16 -8.35
C GLU A 80 -8.80 7.55 -7.19
N TYR A 81 -8.05 6.94 -6.28
CA TYR A 81 -8.59 6.33 -5.07
C TYR A 81 -8.50 7.33 -3.92
N SER A 82 -9.65 7.66 -3.35
CA SER A 82 -9.79 8.46 -2.13
C SER A 82 -9.76 7.54 -0.91
N ILE A 83 -8.83 7.81 0.02
CA ILE A 83 -8.75 7.10 1.29
C ILE A 83 -9.77 7.73 2.25
N TRP A 84 -10.77 6.94 2.64
CA TRP A 84 -11.82 7.32 3.59
C TRP A 84 -11.65 6.59 4.91
N GLY A 85 -12.22 7.15 5.98
CA GLY A 85 -12.44 6.46 7.25
C GLY A 85 -13.78 5.71 7.34
N CYS A 86 -14.44 5.48 6.20
CA CYS A 86 -15.75 4.83 6.10
C CYS A 86 -15.81 3.87 4.90
N ALA A 87 -16.80 2.99 4.87
CA ALA A 87 -17.11 2.08 3.75
C ALA A 87 -17.82 2.81 2.57
N CYS A 88 -17.31 3.98 2.21
CA CYS A 88 -17.87 4.86 1.19
C CYS A 88 -17.30 4.57 -0.22
N PRO A 89 -17.92 5.05 -1.31
CA PRO A 89 -17.35 4.94 -2.65
C PRO A 89 -15.99 5.63 -2.73
N GLN A 90 -14.96 4.88 -3.14
CA GLN A 90 -13.57 5.34 -3.05
C GLN A 90 -13.04 5.96 -4.34
N TRP A 91 -13.72 5.80 -5.47
CA TRP A 91 -13.15 6.21 -6.75
C TRP A 91 -13.78 7.51 -7.25
N ILE A 92 -12.94 8.39 -7.78
CA ILE A 92 -13.35 9.67 -8.36
C ILE A 92 -12.61 9.88 -9.68
N LYS A 93 -13.23 10.56 -10.65
CA LYS A 93 -12.53 10.93 -11.89
C LYS A 93 -11.46 11.96 -11.56
N SER A 94 -10.25 11.81 -12.08
CA SER A 94 -9.12 12.72 -11.81
C SER A 94 -9.43 14.19 -12.09
N LYS A 95 -10.27 14.48 -13.08
CA LYS A 95 -10.70 15.84 -13.40
C LYS A 95 -11.60 16.46 -12.33
N ASP A 96 -12.38 15.64 -11.63
CA ASP A 96 -13.38 16.08 -10.65
C ASP A 96 -12.72 16.42 -9.31
N LEU A 97 -11.53 15.87 -9.03
CA LEU A 97 -10.66 16.27 -7.90
C LEU A 97 -10.12 17.69 -8.03
N LYS A 98 -9.86 18.14 -9.27
CA LYS A 98 -9.31 19.47 -9.55
C LYS A 98 -10.40 20.53 -9.69
N ALA A 99 -11.65 20.13 -9.88
CA ALA A 99 -12.76 21.03 -10.08
C ALA A 99 -13.19 21.65 -8.75
N ASN A 100 -13.07 22.98 -8.62
CA ASN A 100 -13.64 23.73 -7.51
C ASN A 100 -15.15 23.98 -7.72
N ASP A 101 -15.87 22.91 -8.03
CA ASP A 101 -17.32 22.96 -8.18
C ASP A 101 -17.96 22.68 -6.82
N THR A 102 -18.49 23.73 -6.21
CA THR A 102 -19.19 23.73 -4.92
C THR A 102 -20.67 23.41 -5.04
N THR A 103 -21.21 23.21 -6.26
CA THR A 103 -22.64 22.92 -6.47
C THR A 103 -22.99 21.46 -6.20
N VAL A 104 -22.01 20.56 -6.35
CA VAL A 104 -22.14 19.12 -6.09
C VAL A 104 -21.31 18.75 -4.88
N LYS A 105 -21.88 17.99 -3.93
CA LYS A 105 -21.12 17.52 -2.77
C LYS A 105 -19.98 16.63 -3.25
N PHE A 106 -18.82 16.76 -2.62
CA PHE A 106 -17.63 16.01 -3.02
C PHE A 106 -17.86 14.48 -3.03
N ILE A 107 -18.62 13.97 -2.05
CA ILE A 107 -18.96 12.54 -1.98
C ILE A 107 -19.83 12.06 -3.16
N ASP A 108 -20.71 12.91 -3.70
CA ASP A 108 -21.59 12.57 -4.83
C ASP A 108 -20.81 12.43 -6.15
N LYS A 109 -19.54 12.89 -6.18
CA LYS A 109 -18.61 12.70 -7.31
C LYS A 109 -17.91 11.34 -7.25
N HIS A 110 -18.04 10.61 -6.14
CA HIS A 110 -17.42 9.30 -5.96
C HIS A 110 -18.32 8.16 -6.40
N PHE A 111 -17.71 7.05 -6.80
CA PHE A 111 -18.38 5.86 -7.27
C PHE A 111 -17.59 4.61 -6.90
N TYR A 112 -18.24 3.45 -7.03
CA TYR A 112 -17.59 2.16 -6.91
C TYR A 112 -17.09 1.70 -8.27
N ILE A 113 -16.06 0.85 -8.28
CA ILE A 113 -15.64 0.14 -9.48
C ILE A 113 -15.71 -1.37 -9.23
N GLU A 114 -15.95 -2.13 -10.29
CA GLU A 114 -15.86 -3.59 -10.26
C GLU A 114 -15.28 -4.14 -11.57
N PRO A 115 -14.50 -5.22 -11.53
CA PRO A 115 -13.98 -5.82 -12.75
C PRO A 115 -15.06 -6.61 -13.48
N ALA A 116 -14.93 -6.72 -14.80
CA ALA A 116 -15.80 -7.56 -15.61
C ALA A 116 -15.60 -9.06 -15.36
N ASP A 117 -14.39 -9.46 -14.96
CA ASP A 117 -13.99 -10.83 -14.62
C ASP A 117 -12.83 -10.84 -13.60
N SER A 118 -12.49 -12.01 -13.06
CA SER A 118 -11.52 -12.14 -11.97
C SER A 118 -10.05 -11.93 -12.37
N THR A 119 -9.73 -11.82 -13.66
CA THR A 119 -8.37 -11.57 -14.15
C THR A 119 -8.02 -10.08 -14.13
N LEU A 120 -9.02 -9.20 -14.16
CA LEU A 120 -8.87 -7.74 -14.19
C LEU A 120 -8.68 -7.14 -12.78
N LYS A 121 -7.89 -7.77 -11.91
CA LYS A 121 -7.66 -7.23 -10.55
C LYS A 121 -6.79 -5.98 -10.62
N ILE A 122 -7.02 -5.06 -9.69
CA ILE A 122 -6.08 -3.97 -9.44
C ILE A 122 -4.73 -4.60 -9.03
N PRO A 123 -3.61 -4.24 -9.67
CA PRO A 123 -2.32 -4.85 -9.39
C PRO A 123 -1.90 -4.68 -7.92
N ILE A 124 -1.20 -5.67 -7.36
CA ILE A 124 -0.76 -5.65 -5.95
C ILE A 124 0.16 -4.47 -5.61
N TYR A 125 0.86 -3.93 -6.62
CA TYR A 125 1.72 -2.75 -6.46
C TYR A 125 0.94 -1.42 -6.46
N PHE A 126 -0.37 -1.41 -6.69
CA PHE A 126 -1.17 -0.19 -6.68
C PHE A 126 -1.11 0.49 -5.30
N GLN A 127 -0.94 1.81 -5.30
CA GLN A 127 -0.81 2.63 -4.10
C GLN A 127 -1.55 3.94 -4.39
N PRO A 128 -2.60 4.30 -3.64
CA PRO A 128 -3.46 5.45 -3.94
C PRO A 128 -2.73 6.79 -4.14
N TYR A 129 -1.67 7.02 -3.38
CA TYR A 129 -0.89 8.27 -3.47
C TYR A 129 0.09 8.30 -4.64
N ARG A 130 0.59 7.12 -5.05
CA ARG A 130 1.64 6.97 -6.08
C ARG A 130 1.06 6.77 -7.47
N HIS A 131 -0.14 6.23 -7.55
CA HIS A 131 -0.72 5.73 -8.78
C HIS A 131 -2.12 6.27 -9.03
N LYS A 132 -2.47 6.32 -10.31
CA LYS A 132 -3.85 6.44 -10.78
C LYS A 132 -4.19 5.20 -11.59
N VAL A 133 -5.47 5.10 -11.95
CA VAL A 133 -5.95 4.01 -12.79
C VAL A 133 -6.67 4.59 -14.01
N LYS A 134 -6.36 4.08 -15.19
CA LYS A 134 -7.19 4.24 -16.37
C LYS A 134 -8.06 3.02 -16.53
N VAL A 135 -9.36 3.21 -16.71
CA VAL A 135 -10.32 2.13 -16.92
C VAL A 135 -11.17 2.39 -18.16
N THR A 136 -11.49 1.31 -18.87
CA THR A 136 -12.51 1.30 -19.93
C THR A 136 -13.67 0.43 -19.48
N GLY A 137 -14.90 0.91 -19.61
CA GLY A 137 -16.07 0.20 -19.08
C GLY A 137 -17.36 0.98 -19.20
N GLN A 138 -18.37 0.57 -18.45
CA GLN A 138 -19.72 1.16 -18.46
C GLN A 138 -20.19 1.37 -17.02
N PHE A 139 -20.99 2.42 -16.82
CA PHE A 139 -21.76 2.55 -15.58
C PHE A 139 -22.98 1.64 -15.63
N TYR A 140 -23.42 1.19 -14.46
CA TYR A 140 -24.77 0.69 -14.29
C TYR A 140 -25.80 1.83 -14.39
N GLU A 141 -27.02 1.50 -14.82
CA GLU A 141 -28.12 2.45 -15.01
C GLU A 141 -28.55 3.11 -13.69
N ARG A 142 -28.60 2.33 -12.60
CA ARG A 142 -29.02 2.78 -11.28
C ARG A 142 -27.86 2.78 -10.29
N GLU A 143 -27.92 3.69 -9.32
CA GLU A 143 -27.03 3.67 -8.16
C GLU A 143 -27.29 2.43 -7.32
N ASP A 144 -26.22 1.72 -6.98
CA ASP A 144 -26.29 0.47 -6.23
C ASP A 144 -24.91 0.11 -5.64
N TYR A 145 -24.66 -1.18 -5.46
CA TYR A 145 -23.41 -1.74 -4.96
C TYR A 145 -22.72 -2.57 -6.04
N PRO A 146 -21.40 -2.77 -5.94
CA PRO A 146 -20.73 -3.83 -6.70
C PRO A 146 -21.45 -5.19 -6.55
N LYS A 147 -21.45 -5.98 -7.61
CA LYS A 147 -22.07 -7.30 -7.62
C LYS A 147 -21.47 -8.20 -6.56
N GLY A 148 -22.33 -8.82 -5.76
CA GLY A 148 -21.93 -9.73 -4.71
C GLY A 148 -21.51 -9.03 -3.41
N THR A 149 -21.67 -7.71 -3.28
CA THR A 149 -21.47 -7.01 -2.00
C THR A 149 -22.37 -7.62 -0.94
N ILE A 150 -21.75 -7.99 0.19
CA ILE A 150 -22.41 -8.55 1.37
C ILE A 150 -22.67 -7.40 2.35
N GLU A 151 -23.82 -7.40 3.00
CA GLU A 151 -24.15 -6.47 4.09
C GLU A 151 -23.09 -6.53 5.20
N MET A 152 -22.62 -5.38 5.67
CA MET A 152 -21.63 -5.27 6.75
C MET A 152 -22.22 -4.48 7.92
N GLU A 153 -21.51 -4.46 9.05
CA GLU A 153 -21.92 -3.66 10.22
C GLU A 153 -21.98 -2.17 9.90
N GLU A 154 -20.98 -1.65 9.19
CA GLU A 154 -21.03 -0.27 8.68
C GLU A 154 -21.83 -0.25 7.37
N PRO A 155 -22.95 0.50 7.32
CA PRO A 155 -23.78 0.54 6.12
C PRO A 155 -23.04 1.28 4.99
N MET A 156 -22.92 0.61 3.85
CA MET A 156 -22.42 1.22 2.64
C MET A 156 -23.53 2.06 1.97
N PRO A 157 -23.27 3.32 1.59
CA PRO A 157 -24.22 4.08 0.78
C PRO A 157 -24.24 3.56 -0.66
N LYS A 158 -25.40 3.62 -1.32
CA LYS A 158 -25.50 3.38 -2.76
C LYS A 158 -24.80 4.51 -3.52
N ALA A 159 -24.19 4.17 -4.64
CA ALA A 159 -23.60 5.14 -5.54
C ALA A 159 -23.55 4.57 -6.96
N LYS A 160 -23.06 5.36 -7.92
CA LYS A 160 -22.76 4.83 -9.24
C LYS A 160 -21.74 3.69 -9.12
N VAL A 161 -21.89 2.69 -9.98
CA VAL A 161 -20.96 1.55 -10.07
C VAL A 161 -20.44 1.49 -11.49
N PHE A 162 -19.13 1.48 -11.66
CA PHE A 162 -18.45 1.39 -12.95
C PHE A 162 -17.86 -0.01 -13.14
N ARG A 163 -18.41 -0.78 -14.08
CA ARG A 163 -17.87 -2.10 -14.43
C ARG A 163 -16.84 -1.96 -15.54
N TYR A 164 -15.58 -2.26 -15.25
CA TYR A 164 -14.47 -2.10 -16.20
C TYR A 164 -14.08 -3.42 -16.87
N THR A 165 -13.79 -3.35 -18.16
CA THR A 165 -13.29 -4.45 -19.00
C THR A 165 -11.81 -4.30 -19.33
N LYS A 166 -11.22 -3.14 -19.05
CA LYS A 166 -9.78 -2.86 -19.16
C LYS A 166 -9.34 -1.98 -17.99
N ILE A 167 -8.12 -2.23 -17.52
CA ILE A 167 -7.50 -1.48 -16.44
C ILE A 167 -6.01 -1.28 -16.74
N GLU A 168 -5.50 -0.08 -16.48
CA GLU A 168 -4.08 0.25 -16.59
C GLU A 168 -3.70 1.11 -15.37
N THR A 169 -2.64 0.73 -14.66
CA THR A 169 -2.09 1.55 -13.57
C THR A 169 -1.01 2.49 -14.09
N ILE A 170 -1.20 3.79 -13.87
CA ILE A 170 -0.27 4.84 -14.30
C ILE A 170 0.34 5.55 -13.09
N ASP A 171 1.50 6.15 -13.25
CA ASP A 171 2.10 6.97 -12.21
C ASP A 171 1.30 8.27 -12.02
N ASN A 172 1.14 8.68 -10.77
CA ASN A 172 0.62 9.99 -10.46
C ASN A 172 1.72 11.04 -10.72
N PRO A 173 1.57 11.95 -11.69
CA PRO A 173 2.60 12.95 -12.01
C PRO A 173 2.86 13.94 -10.87
N ASN A 174 1.94 14.04 -9.90
CA ASN A 174 2.08 14.89 -8.73
C ASN A 174 2.75 14.18 -7.55
N PHE A 175 3.02 12.87 -7.65
CA PHE A 175 3.71 12.13 -6.60
C PHE A 175 5.16 12.61 -6.49
N LYS A 176 5.57 12.96 -5.27
CA LYS A 176 6.94 13.31 -4.92
C LYS A 176 7.35 12.46 -3.73
N PRO A 177 8.35 11.58 -3.86
CA PRO A 177 8.87 10.86 -2.70
C PRO A 177 9.56 11.85 -1.76
N ASP A 178 9.35 11.69 -0.45
CA ASP A 178 10.01 12.49 0.57
C ASP A 178 11.50 12.11 0.76
N SER A 179 11.89 10.94 0.26
CA SER A 179 13.26 10.44 0.35
C SER A 179 14.22 11.26 -0.52
N LYS A 180 15.48 11.33 -0.10
CA LYS A 180 16.52 12.05 -0.83
C LYS A 180 17.02 11.22 -2.02
N VAL A 181 17.45 11.90 -3.08
CA VAL A 181 18.19 11.25 -4.16
C VAL A 181 19.52 10.75 -3.61
N GLU A 182 19.78 9.47 -3.78
CA GLU A 182 21.01 8.83 -3.33
C GLU A 182 21.55 7.86 -4.38
N THR A 183 22.80 7.46 -4.20
CA THR A 183 23.45 6.46 -5.05
C THR A 183 23.85 5.27 -4.22
N LEU A 184 23.34 4.10 -4.59
CA LEU A 184 23.57 2.84 -3.90
C LEU A 184 24.40 1.91 -4.78
N THR A 185 25.35 1.21 -4.18
CA THR A 185 26.01 0.06 -4.80
C THR A 185 25.33 -1.19 -4.27
N LEU A 186 24.61 -1.89 -5.15
CA LEU A 186 23.75 -3.01 -4.79
C LEU A 186 24.31 -4.32 -5.34
N ILE A 187 24.13 -5.38 -4.57
CA ILE A 187 24.41 -6.77 -4.95
C ILE A 187 23.09 -7.54 -5.03
N TYR A 188 22.97 -8.37 -6.06
CA TYR A 188 21.85 -9.30 -6.21
C TYR A 188 22.00 -10.48 -5.24
N ASN A 189 20.92 -10.82 -4.54
CA ASN A 189 20.86 -11.94 -3.62
C ASN A 189 19.95 -13.05 -4.17
N THR A 190 20.49 -14.27 -4.28
CA THR A 190 19.70 -15.47 -4.58
C THR A 190 19.01 -15.95 -3.32
N ILE A 191 17.85 -15.38 -3.01
CA ILE A 191 17.01 -15.75 -1.87
C ILE A 191 15.89 -16.66 -2.38
N SER A 192 15.46 -17.64 -1.58
CA SER A 192 14.38 -18.56 -1.93
C SER A 192 12.98 -17.93 -1.90
N CYS A 193 12.79 -16.80 -1.19
CA CYS A 193 11.53 -16.06 -1.20
C CYS A 193 11.36 -15.20 -2.46
N THR A 194 10.10 -14.89 -2.76
CA THR A 194 9.69 -13.93 -3.80
C THR A 194 9.80 -12.48 -3.36
N CYS A 195 10.57 -12.24 -2.29
CA CYS A 195 10.87 -10.96 -1.68
C CYS A 195 11.87 -10.11 -2.49
N ALA A 196 12.11 -8.87 -2.05
CA ALA A 196 13.14 -7.99 -2.57
C ALA A 196 14.53 -8.66 -2.58
N GLN A 197 15.24 -8.61 -3.72
CA GLN A 197 16.49 -9.35 -3.94
C GLN A 197 17.76 -8.49 -3.93
N TRP A 198 17.67 -7.17 -3.91
CA TRP A 198 18.85 -6.30 -3.97
C TRP A 198 19.21 -5.77 -2.60
N SER A 199 20.48 -5.82 -2.20
CA SER A 199 20.93 -5.20 -0.95
C SER A 199 22.20 -4.41 -1.17
N GLU A 200 22.50 -3.47 -0.29
CA GLU A 200 23.76 -2.73 -0.40
C GLU A 200 24.98 -3.63 -0.15
N THR A 201 26.02 -3.48 -0.97
CA THR A 201 27.24 -4.29 -0.85
C THR A 201 27.96 -4.11 0.48
N ARG A 202 27.89 -2.90 1.06
CA ARG A 202 28.55 -2.59 2.35
C ARG A 202 28.01 -3.37 3.54
N PHE A 203 26.82 -3.96 3.42
CA PHE A 203 26.18 -4.77 4.45
C PHE A 203 26.13 -6.26 4.07
N SER A 204 26.96 -6.72 3.13
CA SER A 204 26.93 -8.12 2.67
C SER A 204 27.19 -9.13 3.80
N ASN A 205 27.99 -8.74 4.79
CA ASN A 205 28.40 -9.58 5.91
C ASN A 205 27.66 -9.25 7.22
N ASP A 206 26.74 -8.27 7.19
CA ASP A 206 26.01 -7.78 8.35
C ASP A 206 24.51 -8.00 8.12
N THR A 207 24.02 -9.14 8.59
CA THR A 207 22.63 -9.55 8.40
C THR A 207 21.64 -8.66 9.14
N ASP A 208 22.05 -8.04 10.25
CA ASP A 208 21.17 -7.27 11.13
C ASP A 208 20.86 -5.90 10.52
N ASN A 209 21.82 -5.32 9.78
CA ASN A 209 21.65 -4.04 9.08
C ASN A 209 21.30 -4.19 7.59
N LYS A 210 21.20 -5.43 7.09
CA LYS A 210 20.90 -5.69 5.68
C LYS A 210 19.45 -5.33 5.35
N THR A 211 19.29 -4.28 4.55
CA THR A 211 18.01 -3.94 3.94
C THR A 211 17.97 -4.45 2.50
N ASN A 212 16.90 -5.17 2.16
CA ASN A 212 16.60 -5.56 0.79
C ASN A 212 15.68 -4.55 0.11
N TYR A 213 15.92 -4.33 -1.17
CA TYR A 213 15.22 -3.37 -2.02
C TYR A 213 14.60 -4.08 -3.22
N TRP A 214 13.35 -3.71 -3.50
CA TRP A 214 12.76 -3.82 -4.81
C TRP A 214 13.29 -2.72 -5.71
N LEU A 215 13.66 -3.04 -6.94
CA LEU A 215 14.14 -2.04 -7.89
C LEU A 215 13.11 -1.75 -8.96
N GLU A 216 12.91 -0.46 -9.25
CA GLU A 216 11.97 0.02 -10.25
C GLU A 216 12.66 1.04 -11.18
N PRO A 217 12.74 0.81 -12.50
CA PRO A 217 13.28 1.82 -13.40
C PRO A 217 12.32 3.02 -13.48
N ALA A 218 12.86 4.24 -13.50
CA ALA A 218 12.05 5.45 -13.67
C ALA A 218 11.42 5.58 -15.08
N ASN A 219 11.93 4.83 -16.07
CA ASN A 219 11.38 4.77 -17.42
C ASN A 219 11.88 3.51 -18.16
N ASP A 220 11.22 3.15 -19.26
CA ASP A 220 11.50 1.93 -20.03
C ASP A 220 12.83 1.94 -20.80
N LYS A 221 13.55 3.07 -20.85
CA LYS A 221 14.87 3.15 -21.49
C LYS A 221 16.00 2.66 -20.59
N LEU A 222 15.73 2.53 -19.28
CA LEU A 222 16.71 2.04 -18.32
C LEU A 222 16.73 0.51 -18.32
N ILE A 223 17.93 -0.04 -18.12
CA ILE A 223 18.11 -1.50 -17.96
C ILE A 223 17.30 -1.97 -16.76
N LYS A 224 16.47 -2.99 -16.94
CA LYS A 224 15.74 -3.64 -15.85
C LYS A 224 16.72 -4.45 -15.00
N ALA A 225 17.08 -3.93 -13.82
CA ALA A 225 18.07 -4.56 -12.94
C ALA A 225 17.84 -6.07 -12.72
N ASP A 226 16.60 -6.47 -12.45
CA ASP A 226 16.23 -7.88 -12.17
C ASP A 226 16.48 -8.83 -13.34
N THR A 227 16.68 -8.33 -14.56
CA THR A 227 17.00 -9.17 -15.74
C THR A 227 18.50 -9.38 -15.93
N LEU A 228 19.35 -8.78 -15.09
CA LEU A 228 20.80 -8.93 -15.18
C LEU A 228 21.27 -10.31 -14.70
N PHE A 229 20.60 -10.88 -13.70
CA PHE A 229 20.89 -12.24 -13.25
C PHE A 229 20.20 -13.26 -14.16
N ASN A 230 21.00 -14.10 -14.81
CA ASN A 230 20.53 -15.12 -15.75
C ASN A 230 20.32 -16.51 -15.09
N GLY A 231 20.50 -16.63 -13.78
CA GLY A 231 20.44 -17.92 -13.07
C GLY A 231 21.80 -18.60 -12.86
N GLU A 232 22.87 -18.13 -13.50
CA GLU A 232 24.16 -18.84 -13.51
C GLU A 232 25.28 -18.04 -12.84
N ASN A 233 25.41 -16.77 -13.19
CA ASN A 233 26.63 -16.01 -12.91
C ASN A 233 26.45 -15.01 -11.77
N LEU A 234 27.25 -15.19 -10.71
CA LEU A 234 27.35 -14.29 -9.57
C LEU A 234 28.80 -13.86 -9.33
N PRO A 235 29.03 -12.72 -8.64
CA PRO A 235 28.02 -11.76 -8.19
C PRO A 235 27.53 -10.86 -9.33
N VAL A 236 26.30 -10.38 -9.21
CA VAL A 236 25.79 -9.24 -10.00
C VAL A 236 25.81 -8.01 -9.10
N ILE A 237 26.60 -7.01 -9.47
CA ILE A 237 26.77 -5.76 -8.74
C ILE A 237 26.43 -4.60 -9.66
N ILE A 238 25.55 -3.73 -9.20
CA ILE A 238 25.14 -2.52 -9.91
C ILE A 238 25.34 -1.30 -9.03
N LYS A 239 25.48 -0.15 -9.68
CA LYS A 239 25.41 1.16 -9.04
C LYS A 239 24.20 1.90 -9.59
N VAL A 240 23.28 2.28 -8.71
CA VAL A 240 22.03 2.94 -9.07
C VAL A 240 21.92 4.29 -8.40
N THR A 241 21.40 5.28 -9.11
CA THR A 241 21.04 6.60 -8.54
C THR A 241 19.53 6.75 -8.62
N GLY A 242 18.90 7.13 -7.51
CA GLY A 242 17.45 7.12 -7.39
C GLY A 242 16.95 7.52 -6.01
N GLN A 243 15.71 7.15 -5.71
CA GLN A 243 15.01 7.47 -4.48
C GLN A 243 14.15 6.29 -4.01
N VAL A 244 13.99 6.14 -2.70
CA VAL A 244 12.97 5.24 -2.12
C VAL A 244 11.59 5.86 -2.34
N ILE A 245 10.73 5.18 -3.08
CA ILE A 245 9.36 5.66 -3.41
C ILE A 245 8.28 5.07 -2.51
N THR A 246 8.60 4.00 -1.78
CA THR A 246 7.76 3.45 -0.71
C THR A 246 8.63 2.61 0.22
N GLU A 247 8.40 2.71 1.53
CA GLU A 247 9.07 1.87 2.53
C GLU A 247 8.44 0.47 2.61
N ASN A 248 7.15 0.37 2.30
CA ASN A 248 6.41 -0.88 2.33
C ASN A 248 5.50 -0.98 1.08
N GLY A 249 5.97 -1.67 0.04
CA GLY A 249 5.19 -1.91 -1.16
C GLY A 249 5.91 -2.76 -2.19
N PHE A 250 5.47 -2.66 -3.44
CA PHE A 250 5.98 -3.44 -4.56
C PHE A 250 6.40 -2.54 -5.74
N PRO A 251 7.37 -3.00 -6.55
CA PRO A 251 7.73 -2.33 -7.79
C PRO A 251 6.58 -2.46 -8.81
N LYS A 252 6.44 -1.45 -9.66
CA LYS A 252 5.45 -1.37 -10.75
C LYS A 252 5.79 -2.34 -11.88
N ARG A 253 5.64 -3.64 -11.59
CA ARG A 253 5.79 -4.76 -12.54
C ARG A 253 4.97 -5.95 -12.08
N GLU A 254 4.76 -6.90 -12.98
CA GLU A 254 4.18 -8.19 -12.59
C GLU A 254 5.16 -8.96 -11.70
N LEU A 255 4.64 -9.45 -10.58
CA LEU A 255 5.36 -10.28 -9.62
C LEU A 255 4.68 -11.64 -9.53
N VAL A 256 5.48 -12.70 -9.54
CA VAL A 256 4.98 -14.06 -9.47
C VAL A 256 4.78 -14.44 -8.01
N LYS A 257 3.53 -14.73 -7.62
CA LYS A 257 3.17 -15.36 -6.32
C LYS A 257 3.69 -14.64 -5.07
N VAL A 258 3.58 -13.30 -5.03
CA VAL A 258 3.95 -12.52 -3.83
C VAL A 258 2.77 -12.35 -2.86
N GLY A 259 3.06 -12.48 -1.57
CA GLY A 259 2.14 -12.14 -0.47
C GLY A 259 2.31 -10.69 0.00
N GLN A 260 1.31 -10.11 0.66
CA GLN A 260 1.40 -8.74 1.20
C GLN A 260 2.47 -8.60 2.30
N ASP A 261 2.79 -9.69 2.97
CA ASP A 261 3.88 -9.83 3.95
C ASP A 261 5.29 -9.72 3.32
N GLU A 262 5.40 -9.84 2.00
CA GLU A 262 6.66 -9.67 1.25
C GLU A 262 6.84 -8.24 0.69
N ALA A 263 5.93 -7.33 1.01
CA ALA A 263 6.08 -5.93 0.67
C ALA A 263 7.33 -5.34 1.35
N GLY A 264 8.04 -4.46 0.65
CA GLY A 264 9.30 -3.93 1.13
C GLY A 264 9.66 -2.58 0.52
N LYS A 265 10.91 -2.15 0.74
CA LYS A 265 11.38 -0.87 0.23
C LYS A 265 11.50 -0.93 -1.29
N VAL A 266 10.87 0.01 -1.99
CA VAL A 266 10.99 0.14 -3.43
C VAL A 266 11.87 1.33 -3.75
N PHE A 267 13.01 1.08 -4.37
CA PHE A 267 13.95 2.09 -4.85
C PHE A 267 13.76 2.31 -6.35
N ARG A 268 13.27 3.50 -6.72
CA ARG A 268 13.12 3.90 -8.12
C ARG A 268 14.38 4.58 -8.61
N TYR A 269 15.06 3.99 -9.59
CA TYR A 269 16.32 4.52 -10.12
C TYR A 269 16.14 5.28 -11.43
N THR A 270 16.86 6.39 -11.56
CA THR A 270 16.95 7.23 -12.77
C THR A 270 18.24 6.98 -13.54
N LYS A 271 19.22 6.34 -12.91
CA LYS A 271 20.49 5.91 -13.51
C LYS A 271 20.89 4.54 -12.97
N ILE A 272 21.43 3.69 -13.85
CA ILE A 272 21.98 2.39 -13.51
C ILE A 272 23.31 2.18 -14.25
N GLU A 273 24.29 1.63 -13.57
CA GLU A 273 25.59 1.23 -14.09
C GLU A 273 25.86 -0.21 -13.64
N VAL A 274 26.22 -1.09 -14.57
CA VAL A 274 26.58 -2.47 -14.25
C VAL A 274 28.07 -2.50 -13.92
N ILE A 275 28.40 -2.78 -12.66
CA ILE A 275 29.78 -2.83 -12.17
C ILE A 275 30.36 -4.22 -12.38
N GLN A 276 29.56 -5.26 -12.10
CA GLN A 276 29.92 -6.65 -12.29
C GLN A 276 28.69 -7.46 -12.67
N ASN A 277 28.85 -8.38 -13.63
CA ASN A 277 27.78 -9.30 -14.05
C ASN A 277 28.34 -10.72 -14.18
N GLY A 278 28.75 -11.30 -13.04
CA GLY A 278 29.44 -12.59 -13.00
C GLY A 278 30.97 -12.50 -13.01
N GLN A 279 31.64 -13.65 -12.91
CA GLN A 279 33.07 -13.77 -13.20
C GLN A 279 33.27 -14.16 -14.68
N LYS A 280 34.08 -13.41 -15.42
CA LYS A 280 34.86 -14.05 -16.51
C LYS A 280 35.96 -14.87 -15.84
N LYS A 281 35.72 -16.17 -15.61
CA LYS A 281 36.84 -17.11 -15.53
C LYS A 281 37.44 -17.19 -16.93
N ASN A 282 38.39 -16.32 -17.24
CA ASN A 282 39.36 -16.67 -18.26
C ASN A 282 40.15 -17.84 -17.68
N GLY A 283 39.92 -19.02 -18.25
CA GLY A 283 40.55 -20.27 -17.82
C GLY A 283 42.07 -20.12 -17.77
N ARG A 284 42.65 -20.74 -16.74
CA ARG A 284 44.06 -21.08 -16.67
C ARG A 284 44.14 -22.58 -16.46
#